data_AF-A0A3N5QYK0-F1
#
_entry.id   AF-A0A3N5QYK0-F1
#
_cell.length_a   1.000
_cell.length_b   1.000
_cell.length_c   1.000
_cell.angle_alpha   90.00
_cell.angle_beta   90.00
_cell.angle_gamma   90.00
#
_symmetry.space_group_name_H-M   'P 1'
#
loop_
_entity.id
_entity.type
_entity.pdbx_description
1 polymer ?
#
loop_
_entity_poly.entity_id
_entity_poly.type
_entity_poly.pdbx_seq_one_letter_code
_entity_poly.pdbx_strand_id
1 'polypeptide(L)' 'MKTIRSILLVLCLCAMSVGTVSADTPEYHAIDLGTLGGFGSFSADINDHGQIVGAASTVSEAVHAFISDNGV' A
#
# COMPACT_ATOMS: atom_id res chain seq x y z
N MET A 1 24.78 9.98 52.49
CA MET A 1 23.43 9.61 51.97
C MET A 1 22.90 10.54 50.86
N LYS A 2 23.42 11.76 50.67
CA LYS A 2 22.93 12.72 49.66
C LYS A 2 23.41 12.41 48.23
N THR A 3 24.59 11.81 48.08
CA THR A 3 25.23 11.51 46.78
C THR A 3 24.61 10.33 46.04
N ILE A 4 24.19 9.28 46.76
CA ILE A 4 23.62 8.05 46.18
C ILE A 4 22.24 8.30 45.57
N ARG A 5 21.41 9.15 46.19
CA ARG A 5 20.11 9.55 45.66
C ARG A 5 20.23 10.38 44.38
N SER A 6 21.20 11.29 44.32
CA SER A 6 21.47 12.08 43.10
C SER A 6 22.02 11.24 41.95
N ILE A 7 22.87 10.24 42.23
CA ILE A 7 23.39 9.31 41.21
C ILE A 7 22.25 8.46 40.63
N LEU A 8 21.33 7.96 41.46
CA LEU A 8 20.17 7.18 41.00
C LEU A 8 19.24 8.00 40.08
N LEU A 9 19.05 9.28 40.39
CA LEU A 9 18.13 10.17 39.66
C LEU A 9 18.69 10.54 38.28
N VAL A 10 20.01 10.74 38.18
CA VAL A 10 20.71 10.99 36.90
C VAL A 10 20.74 9.72 36.03
N LEU A 11 20.93 8.54 36.63
CA LEU A 11 20.86 7.27 35.90
C LEU A 11 19.46 6.99 35.31
N CYS A 12 18.41 7.42 36.02
CA CYS A 12 17.01 7.28 35.60
C CYS A 12 16.68 8.17 34.39
N LEU A 13 17.33 9.34 34.27
CA LEU A 13 17.11 10.29 33.18
C LEU A 13 17.76 9.83 31.86
N CYS A 14 18.83 9.02 31.92
CA CYS A 14 19.49 8.44 30.75
C CYS A 14 18.73 7.26 30.12
N ALA A 15 17.67 6.76 30.76
CA ALA A 15 16.89 5.62 30.30
C ALA A 15 15.65 5.99 29.47
N MET A 16 15.42 7.28 29.18
CA MET A 16 14.35 7.71 28.29
C MET A 16 14.74 7.37 26.85
N SER A 17 14.30 6.21 26.37
CA SER A 17 14.44 5.85 24.96
C SER A 17 13.78 6.93 24.11
N VAL A 18 14.54 7.52 23.18
CA VAL A 18 13.98 8.31 22.09
C VAL A 18 13.03 7.38 21.33
N GLY A 19 11.73 7.65 21.39
CA GLY A 19 10.74 6.91 20.60
C GLY A 19 11.01 7.16 19.12
N THR A 20 11.37 6.11 18.39
CA THR A 20 11.45 6.17 16.94
C THR A 20 10.02 6.20 16.39
N VAL A 21 9.67 7.24 15.64
CA VAL A 21 8.46 7.21 14.81
C VAL A 21 8.69 6.20 13.68
N SER A 22 7.88 5.15 13.61
CA SER A 22 7.86 4.29 12.42
C SER A 22 7.31 5.12 11.27
N ALA A 23 8.03 5.19 10.16
CA ALA A 23 7.44 5.68 8.92
C ALA A 23 6.40 4.64 8.49
N ASP A 24 5.13 5.02 8.49
CA ASP A 24 4.05 4.18 7.97
C ASP A 24 4.22 4.15 6.45
N THR A 25 4.83 3.08 5.95
CA THR A 25 4.95 2.86 4.51
C THR A 25 3.66 2.20 4.05
N PRO A 26 2.81 2.88 3.27
CA PRO A 26 1.60 2.25 2.76
C PRO A 26 1.96 0.97 2.01
N GLU A 27 1.30 -0.13 2.38
CA GLU A 27 1.38 -1.39 1.66
C GLU A 27 0.55 -1.27 0.38
N TYR A 28 1.19 -1.37 -0.78
CA TYR A 28 0.51 -1.38 -2.07
C TYR A 28 0.43 -2.82 -2.58
N HIS A 29 -0.76 -3.23 -3.00
CA HIS A 29 -0.98 -4.51 -3.66
C HIS A 29 -1.24 -4.26 -5.15
N ALA A 30 -0.31 -4.69 -6.00
CA ALA A 30 -0.51 -4.65 -7.45
C ALA A 30 -1.41 -5.82 -7.87
N ILE A 31 -2.45 -5.52 -8.65
CA ILE A 31 -3.41 -6.52 -9.14
C ILE A 31 -3.27 -6.64 -10.66
N ASP A 32 -3.15 -7.88 -11.15
CA ASP A 32 -3.17 -8.18 -12.57
C ASP A 32 -4.64 -8.27 -13.04
N LEU A 33 -5.02 -7.40 -13.97
CA LEU A 33 -6.35 -7.38 -14.57
C LEU A 33 -6.50 -8.36 -15.74
N GLY A 34 -5.40 -8.94 -16.20
CA GLY A 34 -5.38 -9.84 -17.35
C GLY A 34 -5.82 -9.18 -18.65
N THR A 35 -6.17 -10.03 -19.61
CA THR A 35 -6.74 -9.64 -20.91
C THR A 35 -8.00 -10.46 -21.18
N LEU A 36 -8.78 -10.09 -22.20
CA LEU A 36 -9.92 -10.90 -22.65
C LEU A 36 -9.49 -11.99 -23.65
N GLY A 37 -8.29 -12.54 -23.43
CA GLY A 37 -7.63 -13.52 -24.29
C GLY A 37 -6.82 -12.93 -25.44
N GLY A 38 -6.69 -11.61 -25.52
CA GLY A 38 -5.81 -10.92 -26.47
C GLY A 38 -4.47 -10.48 -25.88
N PHE A 39 -3.77 -9.61 -26.59
CA PHE A 39 -2.37 -9.25 -26.30
C PHE A 39 -2.16 -8.24 -25.16
N GLY A 40 -3.19 -7.53 -24.70
CA GLY A 40 -3.02 -6.54 -23.64
C GLY A 40 -4.33 -5.93 -23.12
N SER A 41 -4.19 -5.09 -22.11
CA SER A 41 -5.24 -4.30 -21.49
C SER A 41 -4.70 -2.98 -20.95
N PHE A 42 -5.59 -2.03 -20.69
CA PHE A 42 -5.28 -0.80 -19.96
C PHE A 42 -6.47 -0.36 -19.10
N SER A 43 -6.15 0.29 -17.97
CA SER A 43 -7.13 0.90 -17.07
C SER A 43 -7.33 2.37 -17.44
N ALA A 44 -8.58 2.83 -17.40
CA ALA A 44 -8.97 4.21 -17.67
C ALA A 44 -9.27 5.00 -16.39
N ASP A 45 -9.91 4.38 -15.40
CA ASP A 45 -10.27 5.02 -14.12
C ASP A 45 -10.52 3.99 -13.01
N ILE A 46 -10.48 4.43 -11.74
CA ILE A 46 -10.81 3.64 -10.54
C ILE A 46 -11.68 4.47 -9.58
N ASN A 47 -12.75 3.87 -9.05
CA ASN A 47 -13.62 4.52 -8.07
C ASN A 47 -13.27 4.14 -6.61
N ASP A 48 -13.88 4.82 -5.64
CA ASP A 48 -13.66 4.58 -4.19
C ASP A 48 -14.06 3.17 -3.71
N HIS A 49 -14.82 2.42 -4.52
CA HIS A 49 -15.17 1.03 -4.25
C HIS A 49 -14.15 0.03 -4.82
N GLY A 50 -13.05 0.50 -5.43
CA GLY A 50 -12.02 -0.35 -6.03
C GLY A 50 -12.39 -0.93 -7.40
N GLN A 51 -13.45 -0.42 -8.03
CA GLN A 51 -13.86 -0.87 -9.36
C GLN A 51 -13.05 -0.15 -10.42
N ILE A 52 -12.55 -0.91 -11.41
CA ILE A 52 -11.69 -0.38 -12.46
C ILE A 52 -12.43 -0.50 -13.79
N VAL A 53 -12.47 0.59 -14.55
CA VAL A 53 -12.96 0.60 -15.93
C VAL A 53 -11.79 0.70 -16.90
N GLY A 54 -11.89 0.08 -18.06
CA GLY A 54 -10.80 0.06 -19.02
C GLY A 54 -11.17 -0.63 -20.32
N ALA A 55 -10.14 -1.00 -21.08
CA ALA A 55 -10.32 -1.84 -22.26
C ALA A 55 -9.23 -2.91 -22.37
N ALA A 56 -9.62 -4.04 -22.94
CA ALA A 56 -8.73 -5.18 -23.15
C ALA A 56 -8.91 -5.75 -24.56
N SER A 57 -7.83 -6.26 -25.12
CA SER A 57 -7.87 -7.02 -26.36
C SER A 57 -8.51 -8.38 -26.12
N THR A 58 -9.40 -8.77 -27.03
CA THR A 58 -10.05 -10.08 -27.06
C THR A 58 -9.23 -11.08 -27.89
N VAL A 59 -9.61 -12.36 -27.85
CA VAL A 59 -9.03 -13.42 -28.69
C VAL A 59 -9.10 -13.12 -30.20
N SER A 60 -10.06 -12.30 -30.65
CA SER A 60 -10.20 -11.89 -32.05
C SER A 60 -9.49 -10.57 -32.34
N GLU A 61 -8.55 -10.16 -31.48
CA GLU A 61 -7.79 -8.90 -31.54
C GLU A 61 -8.64 -7.62 -31.44
N ALA A 62 -9.95 -7.74 -31.20
CA ALA A 62 -10.82 -6.59 -31.01
C ALA A 62 -10.62 -6.00 -29.61
N VAL A 63 -10.68 -4.67 -29.50
CA VAL A 63 -10.68 -3.98 -28.21
C VAL A 63 -12.08 -3.98 -27.63
N HIS A 64 -12.22 -4.39 -26.37
CA HIS A 64 -13.49 -4.48 -25.67
C HIS A 64 -13.41 -3.77 -24.31
N ALA A 65 -14.44 -2.98 -23.99
CA ALA A 65 -14.53 -2.30 -22.70
C ALA A 65 -14.84 -3.30 -21.59
N PHE A 66 -14.30 -3.06 -20.39
CA PHE A 66 -14.60 -3.88 -19.21
C PHE A 66 -14.81 -3.01 -17.96
N ILE A 67 -15.44 -3.61 -16.96
CA ILE A 67 -15.46 -3.17 -15.57
C ILE A 67 -15.06 -4.36 -14.69
N SER A 68 -14.18 -4.14 -13.71
CA SER A 68 -13.79 -5.15 -12.71
C SER A 68 -14.27 -4.77 -11.32
N ASP A 69 -14.43 -5.77 -10.45
CA ASP A 69 -14.76 -5.58 -9.04
C ASP A 69 -13.56 -5.97 -8.18
N ASN A 70 -12.87 -4.98 -7.60
CA ASN A 70 -11.61 -5.17 -6.88
C ASN A 70 -10.53 -5.94 -7.67
N GLY A 71 -10.53 -5.80 -9.00
CA GLY A 71 -9.57 -6.45 -9.88
C GLY A 71 -9.88 -7.91 -10.23
N VAL A 72 -11.13 -8.36 -10.05
CA VAL A 72 -11.67 -9.64 -10.55
C VAL A 72 -12.71 -9.40 -11.63
#